data_AF-A0A9D5T4G1-F1
#
_entry.id   AF-A0A9D5T4G1-F1
#
_cell.length_a   1.000
_cell.length_b   1.000
_cell.length_c   1.000
_cell.angle_alpha   90.00
_cell.angle_beta   90.00
_cell.angle_gamma   90.00
#
_symmetry.space_group_name_H-M   'P 1'
#
loop_
_entity.id
_entity.type
_entity.pdbx_description
1 polymer ?
#
loop_
_entity_poly.entity_id
_entity_poly.type
_entity_poly.pdbx_seq_one_letter_code
_entity_poly.pdbx_strand_id
1 'polypeptide(L)'
;MKKNIYFIQPNTLLGNSIYYPYAVGVLSSYALQFEDINSEYELAGIIFKEDSSEDVMSAIKDPFLVGFSNYFWNYNYNLEQAKNIKEKYPECTIVFGGHQVSRNSDFLEKYPFIDILIFGEGEIPFTRILRALAAGKTLEGIPNISYRNSDGGILKGEDKAEGVENYPSPYLTGVFDKLLNVPENLEFNAQLETNRGCPYHCSFCDWCDYDLPMRLFPMERVKKDLEWISEHNISYCMCVDSNFGLFPRDEEIAEFAVSMKKKNGFPDKFGACFAKDKTDRIFTINKLFNDVGMSKGVSLAFQSMSEEVLENISRKNMNKDKLSDQLELYHKAGIPTYTELILGLPGETLKSFSEGICELLERGQHDSINVFRCEVYPNSTLSNKDYMKKFGIKTAINKLNINHCAIDSAVFSGGLEYIIETSTMSEEDLVKATIFSACIQSVHCHGLLQCFAIYLHNAKGVPYYNFYDAFINYFSKHEGVIGDTIRRISKCIESTAHSEVDLSYINREFGDITWPYEEAMLLDYIYKLDDFYKEAEEFIKGYGIEEDIMRELMSYQKNTIVVPSSNDVTEKYSYDWKTYFYNILANKDASLEKKETELHFFAEDVPADWENYAKKIIWYGRRNKKTIRIIEKV
;
A
#
# COMPACT_ATOMS: atom_id res chain seq x y z
N MET A 1 3.07 16.06 -42.42
CA MET A 1 2.22 15.22 -41.55
C MET A 1 3.00 15.06 -40.26
N LYS A 2 2.36 15.24 -39.10
CA LYS A 2 3.06 15.08 -37.82
C LYS A 2 3.44 13.61 -37.63
N LYS A 3 4.52 13.37 -36.89
CA LYS A 3 4.99 12.03 -36.52
C LYS A 3 4.22 11.55 -35.29
N ASN A 4 3.72 10.31 -35.35
CA ASN A 4 2.90 9.73 -34.28
C ASN A 4 3.75 9.28 -33.10
N ILE A 5 3.47 9.85 -31.92
CA ILE A 5 3.99 9.37 -30.64
C ILE A 5 2.88 8.61 -29.92
N TYR A 6 3.19 7.41 -29.44
CA TYR A 6 2.33 6.66 -28.53
C TYR A 6 3.02 6.46 -27.18
N PHE A 7 2.22 6.35 -26.12
CA PHE A 7 2.69 5.94 -24.81
C PHE A 7 1.98 4.68 -24.32
N ILE A 8 2.71 3.83 -23.61
CA ILE A 8 2.19 2.63 -22.95
C ILE A 8 2.52 2.75 -21.45
N GLN A 9 1.47 2.97 -20.65
CA GLN A 9 1.52 2.97 -19.18
C GLN A 9 0.26 2.26 -18.68
N PRO A 10 0.21 0.92 -18.77
CA PRO A 10 -0.91 0.17 -18.25
C PRO A 10 -0.96 0.31 -16.74
N ASN A 11 -2.17 0.51 -16.22
CA ASN A 11 -2.47 0.47 -14.80
C ASN A 11 -3.37 -0.75 -14.50
N THR A 12 -3.24 -1.27 -13.30
CA THR A 12 -4.09 -2.37 -12.81
C THR A 12 -5.55 -1.92 -12.71
N LEU A 13 -6.46 -2.75 -13.19
CA LEU A 13 -7.89 -2.57 -13.00
C LEU A 13 -8.29 -3.00 -11.58
N LEU A 14 -8.84 -2.07 -10.79
CA LEU A 14 -9.30 -2.29 -9.42
C LEU A 14 -10.83 -2.27 -9.41
N GLY A 15 -11.45 -3.43 -9.58
CA GLY A 15 -12.89 -3.53 -9.82
C GLY A 15 -13.25 -2.94 -11.18
N ASN A 16 -14.01 -1.86 -11.19
CA ASN A 16 -14.30 -1.06 -12.40
C ASN A 16 -13.47 0.23 -12.47
N SER A 17 -12.52 0.44 -11.55
CA SER A 17 -11.74 1.68 -11.45
C SER A 17 -10.30 1.51 -11.94
N ILE A 18 -9.74 2.55 -12.55
CA ILE A 18 -8.35 2.59 -13.02
C ILE A 18 -7.74 3.97 -12.79
N TYR A 19 -6.43 4.05 -12.59
CA TYR A 19 -5.76 5.34 -12.51
C TYR A 19 -5.53 5.96 -13.89
N TYR A 20 -5.52 7.30 -13.95
CA TYR A 20 -4.98 8.00 -15.11
C TYR A 20 -3.51 7.63 -15.33
N PRO A 21 -3.04 7.56 -16.58
CA PRO A 21 -1.63 7.29 -16.89
C PRO A 21 -0.77 8.55 -16.62
N TYR A 22 -0.59 8.89 -15.34
CA TYR A 22 -0.08 10.18 -14.86
C TYR A 22 1.29 10.55 -15.45
N ALA A 23 2.29 9.67 -15.31
CA ALA A 23 3.65 9.97 -15.72
C ALA A 23 3.75 10.30 -17.22
N VAL A 24 3.17 9.47 -18.10
CA VAL A 24 3.16 9.74 -19.54
C VAL A 24 2.29 10.94 -19.93
N GLY A 25 1.26 11.24 -19.14
CA GLY A 25 0.48 12.47 -19.27
C GLY A 25 1.33 13.72 -19.01
N VAL A 26 2.13 13.72 -17.94
CA VAL A 26 3.06 14.82 -17.61
C VAL A 26 4.15 14.94 -18.68
N LEU A 27 4.75 13.83 -19.12
CA LEU A 27 5.74 13.82 -20.22
C LEU A 27 5.17 14.46 -21.49
N SER A 28 3.97 14.03 -21.90
CA SER A 28 3.28 14.57 -23.09
C SER A 28 2.99 16.06 -22.95
N SER A 29 2.47 16.47 -21.80
CA SER A 29 2.16 17.86 -21.50
C SER A 29 3.40 18.74 -21.56
N TYR A 30 4.52 18.26 -21.02
CA TYR A 30 5.76 19.02 -21.02
C TYR A 30 6.40 19.10 -22.41
N ALA A 31 6.48 18.00 -23.15
CA ALA A 31 7.13 17.98 -24.45
C ALA A 31 6.33 18.76 -25.50
N LEU A 32 5.00 18.60 -25.53
CA LEU A 32 4.14 19.18 -26.56
C LEU A 32 3.77 20.65 -26.30
N GLN A 33 4.16 21.23 -25.17
CA GLN A 33 4.01 22.68 -24.96
C GLN A 33 4.95 23.50 -25.85
N PHE A 34 6.03 22.88 -26.35
CA PHE A 34 7.03 23.55 -27.17
C PHE A 34 6.66 23.48 -28.65
N GLU A 35 6.54 24.63 -29.31
CA GLU A 35 6.07 24.73 -30.70
C GLU A 35 6.98 23.99 -31.70
N ASP A 36 8.29 23.96 -31.45
CA ASP A 36 9.25 23.24 -32.29
C ASP A 36 9.06 21.71 -32.24
N ILE A 37 8.43 21.20 -31.18
CA ILE A 37 8.06 19.78 -31.05
C ILE A 37 6.63 19.58 -31.53
N ASN A 38 5.69 20.40 -31.09
CA ASN A 38 4.28 20.26 -31.43
C ASN A 38 4.03 20.40 -32.94
N SER A 39 4.84 21.14 -33.69
CA SER A 39 4.72 21.23 -35.16
C SER A 39 5.15 19.94 -35.87
N GLU A 40 6.05 19.15 -35.27
CA GLU A 40 6.63 17.93 -35.85
C GLU A 40 5.95 16.65 -35.36
N TYR A 41 5.41 16.65 -34.14
CA TYR A 41 4.90 15.46 -33.45
C TYR A 41 3.47 15.64 -32.96
N GLU A 42 2.74 14.53 -32.88
CA GLU A 42 1.45 14.47 -32.20
C GLU A 42 1.36 13.28 -31.26
N LEU A 43 0.66 13.47 -30.13
CA LEU A 43 0.27 12.36 -29.25
C LEU A 43 -0.92 11.63 -29.91
N ALA A 44 -0.62 10.52 -30.56
CA ALA A 44 -1.58 9.71 -31.30
C ALA A 44 -2.41 8.80 -30.39
N GLY A 45 -1.87 8.37 -29.25
CA GLY A 45 -2.61 7.58 -28.26
C GLY A 45 -1.83 7.26 -27.00
N ILE A 46 -2.57 6.90 -25.94
CA ILE A 46 -2.03 6.33 -24.70
C ILE A 46 -2.74 5.01 -24.45
N ILE A 47 -1.97 3.93 -24.30
CA ILE A 47 -2.46 2.63 -23.84
C ILE A 47 -2.27 2.59 -22.33
N PHE A 48 -3.39 2.59 -21.61
CA PHE A 48 -3.43 2.72 -20.15
C PHE A 48 -4.03 1.50 -19.44
N LYS A 49 -4.40 0.46 -20.19
CA LYS A 49 -4.85 -0.85 -19.71
C LYS A 49 -3.89 -1.93 -20.20
N GLU A 50 -3.85 -3.04 -19.49
CA GLU A 50 -3.19 -4.28 -19.95
C GLU A 50 -4.09 -4.97 -21.00
N ASP A 51 -4.25 -4.33 -22.16
CA ASP A 51 -5.00 -4.88 -23.29
C ASP A 51 -4.16 -5.97 -24.01
N SER A 52 -4.78 -6.85 -24.80
CA SER A 52 -4.04 -7.92 -25.48
C SER A 52 -3.05 -7.38 -26.53
N SER A 53 -2.02 -8.16 -26.87
CA SER A 53 -1.10 -7.82 -27.95
C SER A 53 -1.84 -7.52 -29.27
N GLU A 54 -2.93 -8.21 -29.57
CA GLU A 54 -3.74 -7.93 -30.77
C GLU A 54 -4.43 -6.56 -30.71
N ASP A 55 -5.01 -6.20 -29.55
CA ASP A 55 -5.66 -4.92 -29.34
C ASP A 55 -4.67 -3.75 -29.40
N VAL A 56 -3.53 -3.90 -28.73
CA VAL A 56 -2.42 -2.92 -28.78
C VAL A 56 -1.97 -2.67 -30.21
N MET A 57 -1.73 -3.75 -30.97
CA MET A 57 -1.26 -3.66 -32.35
C MET A 57 -2.31 -3.14 -33.34
N SER A 58 -3.59 -3.20 -32.96
CA SER A 58 -4.72 -2.62 -33.71
C SER A 58 -4.92 -1.13 -33.41
N ALA A 59 -4.64 -0.71 -32.16
CA ALA A 59 -4.70 0.69 -31.73
C ALA A 59 -3.54 1.53 -32.29
N ILE A 60 -2.36 0.92 -32.48
CA ILE A 60 -1.15 1.62 -32.95
C ILE A 60 -1.05 1.59 -34.48
N LYS A 61 -1.06 2.78 -35.09
CA LYS A 61 -0.90 3.00 -36.54
C LYS A 61 0.30 3.89 -36.85
N ASP A 62 1.19 3.39 -37.70
CA ASP A 62 2.41 4.05 -38.18
C ASP A 62 3.16 4.83 -37.07
N PRO A 63 3.55 4.15 -35.97
CA PRO A 63 4.21 4.81 -34.84
C PRO A 63 5.62 5.26 -35.24
N PHE A 64 5.92 6.54 -35.01
CA PHE A 64 7.29 7.03 -35.11
C PHE A 64 8.08 6.67 -33.83
N LEU A 65 7.44 6.85 -32.67
CA LEU A 65 8.03 6.58 -31.36
C LEU A 65 6.99 5.99 -30.42
N VAL A 66 7.37 4.98 -29.64
CA VAL A 66 6.58 4.47 -28.52
C VAL A 66 7.38 4.57 -27.22
N GLY A 67 6.83 5.31 -26.25
CA GLY A 67 7.38 5.44 -24.91
C GLY A 67 6.70 4.50 -23.92
N PHE A 68 7.48 3.81 -23.09
CA PHE A 68 7.01 2.88 -22.07
C PHE A 68 7.34 3.41 -20.68
N SER A 69 6.31 3.51 -19.84
CA SER A 69 6.47 3.80 -18.41
C SER A 69 6.49 2.50 -17.63
N ASN A 70 7.68 2.13 -17.14
CA ASN A 70 7.96 0.83 -16.56
C ASN A 70 8.02 0.91 -15.03
N TYR A 71 7.18 0.10 -14.42
CA TYR A 71 7.13 -0.20 -13.00
C TYR A 71 7.29 -1.72 -12.81
N PHE A 72 7.57 -2.17 -11.59
CA PHE A 72 7.73 -3.59 -11.30
C PHE A 72 6.50 -4.43 -11.69
N TRP A 73 5.30 -3.85 -11.64
CA TRP A 73 4.05 -4.54 -11.97
C TRP A 73 3.78 -4.67 -13.48
N ASN A 74 4.36 -3.81 -14.34
CA ASN A 74 4.00 -3.80 -15.78
C ASN A 74 5.17 -4.00 -16.75
N TYR A 75 6.42 -4.06 -16.28
CA TYR A 75 7.57 -4.05 -17.20
C TYR A 75 7.64 -5.27 -18.12
N ASN A 76 7.23 -6.45 -17.68
CA ASN A 76 7.25 -7.65 -18.54
C ASN A 76 6.18 -7.57 -19.64
N TYR A 77 5.00 -7.03 -19.35
CA TYR A 77 4.00 -6.69 -20.37
C TYR A 77 4.57 -5.68 -21.36
N ASN A 78 5.20 -4.61 -20.87
CA ASN A 78 5.82 -3.60 -21.71
C ASN A 78 6.92 -4.18 -22.60
N LEU A 79 7.74 -5.12 -22.11
CA LEU A 79 8.76 -5.82 -22.90
C LEU A 79 8.14 -6.63 -24.05
N GLU A 80 7.05 -7.35 -23.79
CA GLU A 80 6.33 -8.08 -24.83
C GLU A 80 5.77 -7.13 -25.89
N GLN A 81 5.08 -6.07 -25.48
CA GLN A 81 4.50 -5.10 -26.41
C GLN A 81 5.59 -4.37 -27.21
N ALA A 82 6.69 -3.97 -26.58
CA ALA A 82 7.81 -3.32 -27.25
C ALA A 82 8.42 -4.21 -28.34
N LYS A 83 8.60 -5.50 -28.05
CA LYS A 83 9.08 -6.48 -29.02
C LYS A 83 8.13 -6.60 -30.21
N ASN A 84 6.83 -6.80 -29.95
CA ASN A 84 5.81 -6.96 -30.99
C ASN A 84 5.69 -5.70 -31.88
N ILE A 85 5.77 -4.51 -31.27
CA ILE A 85 5.74 -3.23 -31.97
C ILE A 85 6.98 -3.09 -32.85
N LYS A 86 8.18 -3.39 -32.34
CA LYS A 86 9.44 -3.30 -33.10
C LYS A 86 9.48 -4.29 -34.26
N GLU A 87 8.92 -5.48 -34.10
CA GLU A 87 8.81 -6.48 -35.17
C GLU A 87 7.89 -6.02 -36.31
N LYS A 88 6.74 -5.38 -36.00
CA LYS A 88 5.83 -4.83 -37.01
C LYS A 88 6.33 -3.53 -37.62
N TYR A 89 6.97 -2.68 -36.82
CA TYR A 89 7.46 -1.36 -37.19
C TYR A 89 8.95 -1.23 -36.85
N PRO A 90 9.86 -1.77 -37.68
CA PRO A 90 11.30 -1.80 -37.39
C PRO A 90 11.93 -0.41 -37.17
N GLU A 91 11.41 0.60 -37.87
CA GLU A 91 11.87 1.99 -37.78
C GLU A 91 11.31 2.74 -36.57
N CYS A 92 10.39 2.14 -35.82
CA CYS A 92 9.82 2.76 -34.63
C CYS A 92 10.88 2.88 -33.54
N THR A 93 11.05 4.08 -32.98
CA THR A 93 11.92 4.29 -31.82
C THR A 93 11.23 3.84 -30.54
N ILE A 94 11.84 2.90 -29.83
CA ILE A 94 11.36 2.34 -28.57
C ILE A 94 12.11 2.99 -27.42
N VAL A 95 11.38 3.70 -26.55
CA VAL A 95 11.92 4.42 -25.40
C VAL A 95 11.37 3.85 -24.11
N PHE A 96 12.24 3.43 -23.19
CA PHE A 96 11.86 2.92 -21.88
C PHE A 96 12.27 3.92 -20.79
N GLY A 97 11.36 4.23 -19.87
CA GLY A 97 11.66 4.97 -18.65
C GLY A 97 10.83 4.45 -17.47
N GLY A 98 10.85 5.17 -16.35
CA GLY A 98 10.14 4.80 -15.12
C GLY A 98 11.04 4.07 -14.11
N HIS A 99 10.48 3.79 -12.94
CA HIS A 99 11.20 3.28 -11.77
C HIS A 99 11.90 1.93 -11.99
N GLN A 100 11.43 1.10 -12.94
CA GLN A 100 12.12 -0.17 -13.23
C GLN A 100 13.45 0.03 -13.98
N VAL A 101 13.64 1.18 -14.63
CA VAL A 101 14.81 1.46 -15.48
C VAL A 101 15.89 2.14 -14.65
N SER A 102 16.85 1.35 -14.16
CA SER A 102 17.99 1.87 -13.39
C SER A 102 19.20 2.18 -14.26
N ARG A 103 20.06 3.11 -13.82
CA ARG A 103 21.31 3.49 -14.52
C ARG A 103 22.27 2.33 -14.73
N ASN A 104 22.20 1.33 -13.85
CA ASN A 104 23.01 0.13 -13.88
C ASN A 104 22.31 -1.06 -14.56
N SER A 105 21.13 -0.83 -15.15
CA SER A 105 20.42 -1.88 -15.88
C SER A 105 21.19 -2.31 -17.13
N ASP A 106 21.02 -3.58 -17.48
CA ASP A 106 21.53 -4.24 -18.68
C ASP A 106 20.45 -4.35 -19.77
N PHE A 107 19.43 -3.49 -19.71
CA PHE A 107 18.23 -3.61 -20.54
C PHE A 107 18.55 -3.49 -22.04
N LEU A 108 19.47 -2.61 -22.44
CA LEU A 108 19.85 -2.46 -23.86
C LEU A 108 20.67 -3.66 -24.36
N GLU A 109 21.44 -4.30 -23.49
CA GLU A 109 22.19 -5.52 -23.78
C GLU A 109 21.25 -6.72 -23.89
N LYS A 110 20.28 -6.83 -22.98
CA LYS A 110 19.35 -7.96 -22.86
C LYS A 110 18.21 -7.90 -23.89
N TYR A 111 17.74 -6.70 -24.22
CA TYR A 111 16.56 -6.48 -25.04
C TYR A 111 16.92 -5.63 -26.28
N PRO A 112 17.31 -6.28 -27.40
CA PRO A 112 17.81 -5.58 -28.59
C PRO A 112 16.76 -4.71 -29.29
N PHE A 113 15.47 -4.93 -29.01
CA PHE A 113 14.36 -4.14 -29.54
C PHE A 113 14.16 -2.79 -28.83
N ILE A 114 14.87 -2.53 -27.72
CA ILE A 114 14.86 -1.23 -27.03
C ILE A 114 15.97 -0.34 -27.62
N ASP A 115 15.62 0.91 -27.96
CA ASP A 115 16.56 1.86 -28.55
C ASP A 115 17.11 2.84 -27.52
N ILE A 116 16.28 3.30 -26.58
CA ILE A 116 16.64 4.36 -25.62
C ILE A 116 16.10 4.02 -24.22
N LEU A 117 16.93 4.20 -23.19
CA LEU A 117 16.56 4.21 -21.79
C LEU A 117 16.62 5.65 -21.26
N ILE A 118 15.64 6.06 -20.47
CA ILE A 118 15.61 7.32 -19.71
C ILE A 118 15.66 6.99 -18.22
N PHE A 119 16.53 7.66 -17.48
CA PHE A 119 16.69 7.51 -16.03
C PHE A 119 16.15 8.72 -15.27
N GLY A 120 15.55 8.48 -14.11
CA GLY A 120 14.99 9.55 -13.27
C GLY A 120 13.80 10.26 -13.92
N GLU A 121 13.74 11.58 -13.76
CA GLU A 121 12.66 12.42 -14.32
C GLU A 121 12.76 12.52 -15.84
N GLY A 122 11.70 12.10 -16.54
CA GLY A 122 11.75 11.91 -17.98
C GLY A 122 11.44 13.15 -18.82
N GLU A 123 10.85 14.19 -18.24
CA GLU A 123 10.28 15.32 -18.98
C GLU A 123 11.34 16.04 -19.83
N ILE A 124 12.49 16.35 -19.23
CA ILE A 124 13.61 17.04 -19.88
C ILE A 124 14.32 16.13 -20.91
N PRO A 125 14.81 14.93 -20.56
CA PRO A 125 15.50 14.07 -21.51
C PRO A 125 14.60 13.64 -22.68
N PHE A 126 13.33 13.34 -22.44
CA PHE A 126 12.37 13.01 -23.50
C PHE A 126 12.21 14.15 -24.51
N THR A 127 12.08 15.39 -24.01
CA THR A 127 12.01 16.60 -24.86
C THR A 127 13.27 16.77 -25.70
N ARG A 128 14.46 16.51 -25.14
CA ARG A 128 15.73 16.57 -25.87
C ARG A 128 15.84 15.48 -26.94
N ILE A 129 15.36 14.26 -26.64
CA ILE A 129 15.29 13.16 -27.61
C ILE A 129 14.42 13.58 -28.80
N LEU A 130 13.21 14.09 -28.57
CA LEU A 130 12.31 14.52 -29.65
C LEU A 130 12.93 15.60 -30.54
N ARG A 131 13.64 16.57 -29.96
CA ARG A 131 14.37 17.61 -30.71
C ARG A 131 15.50 17.03 -31.56
N ALA A 132 16.29 16.11 -30.99
CA ALA A 132 17.38 15.47 -31.72
C ALA A 132 16.85 14.64 -32.90
N LEU A 133 15.80 13.84 -32.67
CA LEU A 133 15.14 13.04 -33.70
C LEU A 133 14.46 13.90 -34.79
N ALA A 134 13.91 15.06 -34.43
CA ALA A 134 13.31 15.99 -35.40
C ALA A 134 14.40 16.60 -36.31
N ALA A 135 15.55 16.93 -35.74
CA ALA A 135 16.67 17.51 -36.44
C ALA A 135 17.55 16.48 -37.20
N GLY A 136 17.25 15.18 -37.11
CA GLY A 136 18.10 14.12 -37.66
C GLY A 136 19.50 14.07 -37.04
N LYS A 137 19.64 14.50 -35.78
CA LYS A 137 20.91 14.55 -35.04
C LYS A 137 21.09 13.31 -34.17
N THR A 138 22.34 13.06 -33.76
CA THR A 138 22.66 12.04 -32.77
C THR A 138 22.09 12.41 -31.39
N LEU A 139 21.95 11.40 -30.51
CA LEU A 139 21.57 11.59 -29.11
C LEU A 139 22.80 11.88 -28.20
N GLU A 140 23.95 12.14 -28.82
CA GLU A 140 25.20 12.38 -28.11
C GLU A 140 25.09 13.65 -27.24
N GLY A 141 25.58 13.55 -26.00
CA GLY A 141 25.54 14.66 -25.05
C GLY A 141 24.18 14.92 -24.39
N ILE A 142 23.15 14.11 -24.65
CA ILE A 142 21.90 14.15 -23.87
C ILE A 142 22.17 13.43 -22.52
N PRO A 143 22.04 14.12 -21.37
CA PRO A 143 22.19 13.50 -20.05
C PRO A 143 21.04 12.54 -19.72
N ASN A 144 21.28 11.66 -18.74
CA ASN A 144 20.28 10.77 -18.14
C ASN A 144 19.63 9.77 -19.11
N ILE A 145 20.32 9.45 -20.20
CA ILE A 145 19.88 8.42 -21.13
C ILE A 145 20.99 7.40 -21.39
N SER A 146 20.60 6.20 -21.76
CA SER A 146 21.45 5.26 -22.51
C SER A 146 20.76 4.93 -23.81
N TYR A 147 21.51 4.78 -24.91
CA TYR A 147 20.90 4.53 -26.21
C TYR A 147 21.78 3.69 -27.12
N ARG A 148 21.15 3.06 -28.10
CA ARG A 148 21.83 2.36 -29.21
C ARG A 148 22.15 3.36 -30.31
N ASN A 149 23.43 3.46 -30.70
CA ASN A 149 23.85 4.28 -31.83
C ASN A 149 23.58 3.57 -33.17
N SER A 150 23.83 4.28 -34.28
CA SER A 150 23.63 3.76 -35.64
C SER A 150 24.44 2.50 -35.97
N ASP A 151 25.57 2.30 -35.28
CA ASP A 151 26.46 1.15 -35.47
C ASP A 151 26.10 -0.03 -34.55
N GLY A 152 25.01 0.10 -33.77
CA GLY A 152 24.54 -0.91 -32.82
C GLY A 152 25.21 -0.88 -31.44
N GLY A 153 26.19 0.01 -31.23
CA GLY A 153 26.89 0.21 -29.97
C GLY A 153 26.03 0.94 -28.93
N ILE A 154 26.20 0.59 -27.66
CA ILE A 154 25.47 1.20 -26.54
C ILE A 154 26.31 2.36 -25.99
N LEU A 155 25.72 3.56 -25.98
CA LEU A 155 26.30 4.77 -25.43
C LEU A 155 25.51 5.23 -24.20
N LYS A 156 26.21 5.80 -23.23
CA LYS A 156 25.62 6.33 -22.00
C LYS A 156 25.87 7.83 -21.93
N GLY A 157 24.81 8.60 -21.71
CA GLY A 157 24.89 10.01 -21.40
C GLY A 157 25.43 10.25 -19.98
N GLU A 158 25.83 11.49 -19.71
CA GLU A 158 26.26 11.89 -18.37
C GLU A 158 25.10 11.78 -17.36
N ASP A 159 25.46 11.50 -16.11
CA ASP A 159 24.53 11.63 -14.99
C ASP A 159 24.38 13.09 -14.60
N LYS A 160 23.14 13.58 -14.56
CA LYS A 160 22.86 14.98 -14.24
C LYS A 160 21.55 15.10 -13.50
N ALA A 161 21.61 15.52 -12.23
CA ALA A 161 20.46 15.98 -11.49
C ALA A 161 19.83 17.19 -12.21
N GLU A 162 18.66 16.99 -12.81
CA GLU A 162 17.90 18.06 -13.46
C GLU A 162 16.40 17.87 -13.26
N GLY A 163 15.73 18.96 -12.92
CA GLY A 163 14.29 19.02 -12.76
C GLY A 163 13.83 20.46 -12.86
N VAL A 164 12.57 20.69 -13.21
CA VAL A 164 11.96 22.03 -13.16
C VAL A 164 10.96 22.10 -12.02
N GLU A 165 10.68 23.31 -11.55
CA GLU A 165 9.75 23.55 -10.43
C GLU A 165 8.27 23.48 -10.85
N ASN A 166 7.98 23.51 -12.16
CA ASN A 166 6.62 23.61 -12.66
C ASN A 166 6.42 22.89 -14.00
N TYR A 167 6.26 21.57 -13.96
CA TYR A 167 5.77 20.83 -15.12
C TYR A 167 4.28 21.11 -15.37
N PRO A 168 3.85 21.26 -16.64
CA PRO A 168 2.44 21.47 -16.96
C PRO A 168 1.61 20.27 -16.53
N SER A 169 0.39 20.54 -16.09
CA SER A 169 -0.53 19.50 -15.62
C SER A 169 -1.24 18.82 -16.80
N PRO A 170 -1.29 17.48 -16.86
CA PRO A 170 -2.06 16.76 -17.88
C PRO A 170 -3.57 16.97 -17.80
N TYR A 171 -4.09 17.37 -16.63
CA TYR A 171 -5.49 17.77 -16.47
C TYR A 171 -5.77 19.10 -17.19
N LEU A 172 -4.83 20.06 -17.12
CA LEU A 172 -5.03 21.41 -17.62
C LEU A 172 -4.61 21.61 -19.09
N THR A 173 -3.79 20.70 -19.63
CA THR A 173 -3.37 20.72 -21.04
C THR A 173 -4.35 19.97 -21.96
N GLY A 174 -5.38 19.34 -21.40
CA GLY A 174 -6.34 18.53 -22.14
C GLY A 174 -5.82 17.18 -22.62
N VAL A 175 -4.66 16.72 -22.10
CA VAL A 175 -4.13 15.38 -22.39
C VAL A 175 -5.09 14.30 -21.87
N PHE A 176 -5.67 14.50 -20.69
CA PHE A 176 -6.63 13.55 -20.11
C PHE A 176 -8.06 13.73 -20.58
N ASP A 177 -8.43 14.88 -21.15
CA ASP A 177 -9.79 15.07 -21.71
C ASP A 177 -10.09 14.03 -22.81
N LYS A 178 -9.05 13.63 -23.57
CA LYS A 178 -9.15 12.59 -24.62
C LYS A 178 -9.41 11.20 -24.05
N LEU A 179 -9.08 10.97 -22.78
CA LEU A 179 -9.29 9.71 -22.07
C LEU A 179 -10.62 9.66 -21.33
N LEU A 180 -11.43 10.73 -21.32
CA LEU A 180 -12.74 10.71 -20.67
C LEU A 180 -13.83 10.00 -21.49
N ASN A 181 -13.57 9.69 -22.77
CA ASN A 181 -14.54 9.10 -23.70
C ASN A 181 -14.42 7.56 -23.85
N VAL A 182 -13.86 6.86 -22.87
CA VAL A 182 -13.70 5.38 -22.88
C VAL A 182 -14.98 4.68 -22.37
N PRO A 183 -15.15 3.35 -22.55
CA PRO A 183 -16.47 2.70 -22.48
C PRO A 183 -17.21 2.90 -21.17
N GLU A 184 -18.55 2.86 -21.24
CA GLU A 184 -19.56 3.27 -20.23
C GLU A 184 -19.42 2.69 -18.80
N ASN A 185 -18.45 1.80 -18.55
CA ASN A 185 -18.28 1.09 -17.29
C ASN A 185 -16.92 1.30 -16.58
N LEU A 186 -16.03 2.18 -17.09
CA LEU A 186 -14.72 2.41 -16.47
C LEU A 186 -14.71 3.73 -15.66
N GLU A 187 -14.32 3.66 -14.39
CA GLU A 187 -14.17 4.82 -13.51
C GLU A 187 -12.68 5.21 -13.39
N PHE A 188 -12.36 6.49 -13.58
CA PHE A 188 -10.99 6.96 -13.40
C PHE A 188 -10.72 7.45 -11.98
N ASN A 189 -9.56 7.09 -11.44
CA ASN A 189 -8.97 7.63 -10.22
C ASN A 189 -7.89 8.66 -10.60
N ALA A 190 -7.87 9.80 -9.92
CA ALA A 190 -6.89 10.86 -10.16
C ALA A 190 -5.67 10.77 -9.25
N GLN A 191 -4.53 11.23 -9.77
CA GLN A 191 -3.30 11.47 -9.02
C GLN A 191 -3.02 12.96 -8.90
N LEU A 192 -2.76 13.44 -7.69
CA LEU A 192 -2.37 14.82 -7.42
C LEU A 192 -0.90 14.86 -6.99
N GLU A 193 -0.05 15.47 -7.81
CA GLU A 193 1.35 15.75 -7.47
C GLU A 193 1.46 17.22 -7.07
N THR A 194 1.78 17.49 -5.80
CA THR A 194 1.93 18.85 -5.25
C THR A 194 3.39 19.22 -5.02
N ASN A 195 4.25 18.21 -4.87
CA ASN A 195 5.70 18.35 -4.84
C ASN A 195 6.40 17.11 -5.40
N ARG A 196 7.69 17.24 -5.70
CA ARG A 196 8.54 16.13 -6.13
C ARG A 196 9.83 16.09 -5.31
N GLY A 197 10.23 14.88 -4.93
CA GLY A 197 11.35 14.61 -4.04
C GLY A 197 10.91 14.30 -2.60
N CYS A 198 11.87 13.90 -1.76
CA CYS A 198 11.62 13.57 -0.35
C CYS A 198 12.92 13.86 0.45
N PRO A 199 12.83 14.40 1.67
CA PRO A 199 14.01 14.83 2.42
C PRO A 199 14.69 13.69 3.19
N TYR A 200 14.25 12.45 2.96
CA TYR A 200 14.71 11.27 3.70
C TYR A 200 15.47 10.30 2.79
N HIS A 201 16.39 9.56 3.40
CA HIS A 201 17.29 8.62 2.72
C HIS A 201 17.05 7.16 3.14
N CYS A 202 15.78 6.77 3.27
CA CYS A 202 15.44 5.39 3.67
C CYS A 202 15.99 4.39 2.64
N SER A 203 16.81 3.42 3.07
CA SER A 203 17.57 2.56 2.15
C SER A 203 16.71 1.69 1.24
N PHE A 204 15.51 1.33 1.70
CA PHE A 204 14.53 0.52 0.99
C PHE A 204 13.66 1.32 0.00
N CYS A 205 13.77 2.65 -0.04
CA CYS A 205 12.89 3.49 -0.85
C CYS A 205 13.48 3.78 -2.24
N ASP A 206 12.64 3.71 -3.27
CA ASP A 206 13.00 4.01 -4.67
C ASP A 206 12.63 5.44 -5.11
N TRP A 207 12.01 6.21 -4.21
CA TRP A 207 11.38 7.48 -4.57
C TRP A 207 12.37 8.64 -4.78
N CYS A 208 13.51 8.60 -4.08
CA CYS A 208 14.37 9.75 -3.95
C CYS A 208 15.51 9.73 -4.98
N ASP A 209 15.51 10.71 -5.89
CA ASP A 209 16.76 11.24 -6.44
C ASP A 209 17.38 12.17 -5.39
N TYR A 210 18.41 11.68 -4.69
CA TYR A 210 19.03 12.39 -3.58
C TYR A 210 19.83 13.63 -4.00
N ASP A 211 20.12 13.77 -5.29
CA ASP A 211 20.90 14.90 -5.81
C ASP A 211 20.02 16.10 -6.17
N LEU A 212 18.68 15.94 -6.08
CA LEU A 212 17.72 17.01 -6.32
C LEU A 212 17.04 17.47 -5.02
N PRO A 213 16.94 18.79 -4.76
CA PRO A 213 16.13 19.29 -3.66
C PRO A 213 14.65 19.03 -3.94
N MET A 214 13.85 18.98 -2.88
CA MET A 214 12.39 18.96 -3.02
C MET A 214 11.91 20.21 -3.77
N ARG A 215 11.01 20.01 -4.74
CA ARG A 215 10.43 21.09 -5.54
C ARG A 215 8.93 21.09 -5.39
N LEU A 216 8.37 22.27 -5.17
CA LEU A 216 6.94 22.45 -4.95
C LEU A 216 6.29 22.96 -6.24
N PHE A 217 5.22 22.29 -6.69
CA PHE A 217 4.42 22.80 -7.80
C PHE A 217 3.66 24.06 -7.39
N PRO A 218 3.43 25.04 -8.29
CA PRO A 218 2.70 26.26 -7.95
C PRO A 218 1.32 25.99 -7.35
N MET A 219 0.94 26.71 -6.29
CA MET A 219 -0.36 26.52 -5.62
C MET A 219 -1.54 26.63 -6.59
N GLU A 220 -1.50 27.60 -7.50
CA GLU A 220 -2.55 27.81 -8.49
C GLU A 220 -2.72 26.61 -9.44
N ARG A 221 -1.63 25.91 -9.81
CA ARG A 221 -1.72 24.68 -10.60
C ARG A 221 -2.41 23.58 -9.79
N VAL A 222 -1.97 23.37 -8.55
CA VAL A 222 -2.53 22.34 -7.66
C VAL A 222 -4.03 22.54 -7.41
N LYS A 223 -4.45 23.79 -7.17
CA LYS A 223 -5.88 24.11 -7.00
C LYS A 223 -6.68 23.87 -8.28
N LYS A 224 -6.15 24.25 -9.45
CA LYS A 224 -6.80 23.97 -10.74
C LYS A 224 -6.89 22.47 -11.04
N ASP A 225 -5.88 21.68 -10.67
CA ASP A 225 -5.94 20.22 -10.78
C ASP A 225 -7.09 19.66 -9.93
N LEU A 226 -7.23 20.12 -8.68
CA LEU A 226 -8.33 19.73 -7.80
C LEU A 226 -9.71 20.19 -8.31
N GLU A 227 -9.80 21.38 -8.89
CA GLU A 227 -11.01 21.89 -9.52
C GLU A 227 -11.41 20.98 -10.70
N TRP A 228 -10.47 20.68 -11.60
CA TRP A 228 -10.70 19.77 -12.72
C TRP A 228 -11.16 18.38 -12.25
N ILE A 229 -10.50 17.81 -11.23
CA ILE A 229 -10.87 16.50 -10.64
C ILE A 229 -12.31 16.53 -10.11
N SER A 230 -12.69 17.62 -9.44
CA SER A 230 -14.04 17.79 -8.89
C SER A 230 -15.11 17.98 -9.98
N GLU A 231 -14.83 18.80 -10.99
CA GLU A 231 -15.76 19.09 -12.10
C GLU A 231 -16.01 17.88 -13.01
N HIS A 232 -15.06 16.95 -13.07
CA HIS A 232 -15.19 15.69 -13.81
C HIS A 232 -15.71 14.53 -12.94
N ASN A 233 -16.25 14.82 -11.75
CA ASN A 233 -16.85 13.84 -10.84
C ASN A 233 -15.93 12.67 -10.48
N ILE A 234 -14.63 12.92 -10.34
CA ILE A 234 -13.66 11.86 -10.02
C ILE A 234 -13.77 11.51 -8.53
N SER A 235 -14.28 10.30 -8.24
CA SER A 235 -14.55 9.83 -6.88
C SER A 235 -13.32 9.75 -5.98
N TYR A 236 -12.17 9.32 -6.52
CA TYR A 236 -10.97 9.11 -5.72
C TYR A 236 -9.79 9.88 -6.27
N CYS A 237 -9.20 10.70 -5.38
CA CYS A 237 -7.96 11.42 -5.62
C CYS A 237 -6.87 10.88 -4.68
N MET A 238 -5.74 10.45 -5.25
CA MET A 238 -4.55 10.05 -4.51
C MET A 238 -3.49 11.15 -4.65
N CYS A 239 -3.14 11.81 -3.55
CA CYS A 239 -1.94 12.63 -3.48
C CYS A 239 -0.71 11.70 -3.56
N VAL A 240 0.08 11.87 -4.61
CA VAL A 240 1.25 11.02 -4.90
C VAL A 240 2.55 11.59 -4.36
N ASP A 241 2.48 12.61 -3.49
CA ASP A 241 3.65 13.09 -2.77
C ASP A 241 4.12 12.05 -1.74
N SER A 242 5.42 11.97 -1.48
CA SER A 242 5.94 11.01 -0.47
C SER A 242 5.61 11.38 0.97
N ASN A 243 5.35 12.67 1.24
CA ASN A 243 5.20 13.22 2.59
C ASN A 243 4.20 14.39 2.61
N PHE A 244 2.93 14.13 2.33
CA PHE A 244 1.89 15.15 2.42
C PHE A 244 1.69 15.62 3.88
N GLY A 245 1.61 16.93 4.09
CA GLY A 245 1.57 17.56 5.42
C GLY A 245 2.94 18.05 5.90
N LEU A 246 4.01 17.90 5.10
CA LEU A 246 5.34 18.41 5.42
C LEU A 246 5.40 19.94 5.40
N PHE A 247 4.61 20.60 4.53
CA PHE A 247 4.65 22.04 4.33
C PHE A 247 3.37 22.73 4.86
N PRO A 248 3.45 24.01 5.31
CA PRO A 248 2.26 24.78 5.70
C PRO A 248 1.17 24.82 4.64
N ARG A 249 1.56 24.88 3.36
CA ARG A 249 0.65 24.92 2.21
C ARG A 249 -0.19 23.66 2.02
N ASP A 250 0.19 22.54 2.62
CA ASP A 250 -0.52 21.27 2.47
C ASP A 250 -1.88 21.32 3.19
N GLU A 251 -1.98 22.12 4.25
CA GLU A 251 -3.24 22.41 4.93
C GLU A 251 -4.18 23.21 4.01
N GLU A 252 -3.67 24.23 3.32
CA GLU A 252 -4.44 25.01 2.34
C GLU A 252 -4.93 24.13 1.17
N ILE A 253 -4.12 23.16 0.73
CA ILE A 253 -4.52 22.19 -0.30
C ILE A 253 -5.65 21.29 0.21
N ALA A 254 -5.56 20.81 1.46
CA ALA A 254 -6.59 20.00 2.08
C ALA A 254 -7.90 20.77 2.25
N GLU A 255 -7.84 22.01 2.73
CA GLU A 255 -9.00 22.91 2.82
C GLU A 255 -9.66 23.12 1.46
N PHE A 256 -8.86 23.35 0.41
CA PHE A 256 -9.37 23.51 -0.94
C PHE A 256 -10.06 22.24 -1.46
N ALA A 257 -9.45 21.06 -1.26
CA ALA A 257 -10.05 19.78 -1.64
C ALA A 257 -11.39 19.53 -0.90
N VAL A 258 -11.46 19.84 0.40
CA VAL A 258 -12.70 19.78 1.19
C VAL A 258 -13.75 20.76 0.65
N SER A 259 -13.34 21.96 0.26
CA SER A 259 -14.26 22.94 -0.34
C SER A 259 -14.86 22.44 -1.66
N MET A 260 -14.06 21.75 -2.48
CA MET A 260 -14.52 21.13 -3.72
C MET A 260 -15.51 19.99 -3.44
N LYS A 261 -15.22 19.12 -2.46
CA LYS A 261 -16.19 18.09 -2.04
C LYS A 261 -17.50 18.69 -1.57
N LYS A 262 -17.47 19.75 -0.75
CA LYS A 262 -18.68 20.42 -0.27
C LYS A 262 -19.48 21.06 -1.41
N LYS A 263 -18.80 21.56 -2.45
CA LYS A 263 -19.41 22.23 -3.60
C LYS A 263 -20.05 21.23 -4.57
N ASN A 264 -19.33 20.18 -4.95
CA ASN A 264 -19.71 19.30 -6.07
C ASN A 264 -19.92 17.82 -5.65
N GLY A 265 -19.58 17.44 -4.42
CA GLY A 265 -19.55 16.05 -3.96
C GLY A 265 -18.22 15.32 -4.21
N PHE A 266 -17.30 15.93 -4.97
CA PHE A 266 -16.06 15.30 -5.44
C PHE A 266 -14.79 16.09 -5.09
N PRO A 267 -13.65 15.41 -4.84
CA PRO A 267 -13.53 13.95 -4.76
C PRO A 267 -14.20 13.40 -3.49
N ASP A 268 -14.81 12.21 -3.58
CA ASP A 268 -15.42 11.57 -2.42
C ASP A 268 -14.37 11.11 -1.42
N LYS A 269 -13.27 10.51 -1.90
CA LYS A 269 -12.15 10.07 -1.06
C LYS A 269 -10.85 10.76 -1.46
N PHE A 270 -10.03 11.07 -0.46
CA PHE A 270 -8.69 11.61 -0.64
C PHE A 270 -7.67 10.73 0.09
N GLY A 271 -6.73 10.17 -0.66
CA GLY A 271 -5.62 9.39 -0.11
C GLY A 271 -4.32 10.17 -0.17
N ALA A 272 -3.42 9.94 0.77
CA ALA A 272 -2.08 10.53 0.76
C ALA A 272 -1.10 9.66 1.57
N CYS A 273 0.19 9.71 1.20
CA CYS A 273 1.27 9.28 2.07
C CYS A 273 1.60 10.44 3.02
N PHE A 274 1.12 10.36 4.27
CA PHE A 274 1.34 11.43 5.24
C PHE A 274 2.79 11.49 5.71
N ALA A 275 3.28 12.70 5.95
CA ALA A 275 4.61 12.90 6.48
C ALA A 275 4.84 12.09 7.77
N LYS A 276 6.06 11.53 7.88
CA LYS A 276 6.43 10.68 9.01
C LYS A 276 6.40 11.43 10.35
N ASP A 277 6.81 12.70 10.34
CA ASP A 277 6.90 13.53 11.53
C ASP A 277 5.52 14.06 11.88
N LYS A 278 4.99 13.62 13.01
CA LYS A 278 3.61 13.89 13.43
C LYS A 278 3.52 15.28 14.05
N THR A 279 3.21 16.24 13.21
CA THR A 279 2.95 17.64 13.58
C THR A 279 1.45 17.88 13.75
N ASP A 280 1.08 18.95 14.47
CA ASP A 280 -0.31 19.40 14.60
C ASP A 280 -0.99 19.55 13.23
N ARG A 281 -0.23 19.94 12.20
CA ARG A 281 -0.70 20.06 10.82
C ARG A 281 -1.26 18.76 10.27
N ILE A 282 -0.57 17.64 10.48
CA ILE A 282 -1.03 16.34 9.98
C ILE A 282 -2.34 15.95 10.65
N PHE A 283 -2.47 16.20 11.95
CA PHE A 283 -3.72 15.98 12.65
C PHE A 283 -4.83 16.87 12.08
N THR A 284 -4.58 18.17 11.87
CA THR A 284 -5.54 19.12 11.28
C THR A 284 -6.01 18.66 9.90
N ILE A 285 -5.09 18.32 8.99
CA ILE A 285 -5.42 17.82 7.65
C ILE A 285 -6.30 16.57 7.73
N ASN A 286 -5.91 15.60 8.56
CA ASN A 286 -6.68 14.36 8.69
C ASN A 286 -8.04 14.58 9.34
N LYS A 287 -8.15 15.51 10.29
CA LYS A 287 -9.43 15.92 10.87
C LYS A 287 -10.32 16.57 9.82
N LEU A 288 -9.80 17.49 9.02
CA LEU A 288 -10.54 18.13 7.92
C LEU A 288 -11.13 17.09 6.97
N PHE A 289 -10.34 16.10 6.55
CA PHE A 289 -10.82 15.03 5.69
C PHE A 289 -11.81 14.09 6.39
N ASN A 290 -11.58 13.75 7.66
CA ASN A 290 -12.47 12.85 8.41
C ASN A 290 -13.85 13.47 8.63
N ASP A 291 -13.92 14.75 8.99
CA ASP A 291 -15.17 15.47 9.31
C ASP A 291 -16.14 15.54 8.12
N VAL A 292 -15.65 15.34 6.88
CA VAL A 292 -16.46 15.28 5.65
C VAL A 292 -16.42 13.92 4.95
N GLY A 293 -15.93 12.88 5.64
CA GLY A 293 -15.89 11.51 5.14
C GLY A 293 -14.94 11.28 3.96
N MET A 294 -13.92 12.12 3.75
CA MET A 294 -12.89 11.95 2.72
C MET A 294 -11.74 11.03 3.14
N SER A 295 -11.51 10.90 4.45
CA SER A 295 -10.38 10.14 4.99
C SER A 295 -10.47 8.64 4.64
N LYS A 296 -9.30 8.02 4.45
CA LYS A 296 -9.10 6.56 4.33
C LYS A 296 -8.35 5.96 5.54
N GLY A 297 -8.29 6.71 6.64
CA GLY A 297 -7.48 6.40 7.82
C GLY A 297 -6.07 6.97 7.72
N VAL A 298 -5.41 7.10 8.88
CA VAL A 298 -4.10 7.76 9.01
C VAL A 298 -3.02 6.74 9.29
N SER A 299 -1.97 6.72 8.47
CA SER A 299 -0.81 5.87 8.71
C SER A 299 0.13 6.46 9.75
N LEU A 300 0.56 5.62 10.69
CA LEU A 300 1.68 5.84 11.60
C LEU A 300 2.84 4.97 11.13
N ALA A 301 3.63 5.50 10.20
CA ALA A 301 4.67 4.77 9.50
C ALA A 301 5.95 4.60 10.35
N PHE A 302 6.07 3.48 11.09
CA PHE A 302 7.27 3.16 11.87
C PHE A 302 8.28 2.34 11.08
N GLN A 303 7.83 1.42 10.22
CA GLN A 303 8.65 0.49 9.43
C GLN A 303 9.41 -0.55 10.27
N SER A 304 10.02 -0.16 11.39
CA SER A 304 10.50 -1.06 12.43
C SER A 304 10.44 -0.35 13.79
N MET A 305 10.37 -1.14 14.86
CA MET A 305 10.53 -0.67 16.23
C MET A 305 11.96 -0.86 16.75
N SER A 306 12.85 -1.54 16.03
CA SER A 306 14.24 -1.73 16.44
C SER A 306 15.11 -0.51 16.07
N GLU A 307 15.81 0.07 17.04
CA GLU A 307 16.73 1.19 16.78
C GLU A 307 17.88 0.80 15.84
N GLU A 308 18.43 -0.40 16.01
CA GLU A 308 19.47 -0.94 15.13
C GLU A 308 18.98 -1.05 13.67
N VAL A 309 17.75 -1.52 13.47
CA VAL A 309 17.15 -1.63 12.13
C VAL A 309 16.95 -0.24 11.52
N LEU A 310 16.45 0.71 12.30
CA LEU A 310 16.27 2.09 11.86
C LEU A 310 17.60 2.74 11.45
N GLU A 311 18.67 2.51 12.19
CA GLU A 311 20.01 2.94 11.83
C GLU A 311 20.49 2.29 10.52
N ASN A 312 20.34 0.97 10.38
CA ASN A 312 20.77 0.22 9.20
C ASN A 312 20.07 0.68 7.92
N ILE A 313 18.80 1.10 8.02
CA ILE A 313 18.00 1.57 6.89
C ILE A 313 18.01 3.09 6.72
N SER A 314 18.87 3.80 7.47
CA SER A 314 18.99 5.27 7.42
C SER A 314 17.67 6.00 7.68
N ARG A 315 16.87 5.45 8.60
CA ARG A 315 15.58 6.01 9.02
C ARG A 315 15.66 6.50 10.45
N LYS A 316 14.97 7.61 10.71
CA LYS A 316 14.65 8.08 12.06
C LYS A 316 13.14 8.17 12.17
N ASN A 317 12.59 7.51 13.17
CA ASN A 317 11.18 7.58 13.51
C ASN A 317 10.90 8.75 14.45
N MET A 318 9.62 9.06 14.62
CA MET A 318 9.15 9.90 15.70
C MET A 318 9.47 9.28 17.06
N ASN A 319 9.52 10.10 18.11
CA ASN A 319 9.70 9.61 19.47
C ASN A 319 8.53 8.66 19.84
N LYS A 320 8.86 7.40 20.10
CA LYS A 320 7.91 6.34 20.45
C LYS A 320 7.07 6.67 21.70
N ASP A 321 7.62 7.44 22.63
CA ASP A 321 6.93 7.83 23.87
C ASP A 321 5.76 8.77 23.64
N LYS A 322 5.70 9.40 22.45
CA LYS A 322 4.57 10.22 22.02
C LYS A 322 3.49 9.44 21.27
N LEU A 323 3.71 8.14 21.01
CA LEU A 323 2.76 7.34 20.24
C LEU A 323 1.40 7.27 20.95
N SER A 324 1.40 7.02 22.26
CA SER A 324 0.16 6.91 23.04
C SER A 324 -0.63 8.21 23.06
N ASP A 325 0.03 9.36 23.27
CA ASP A 325 -0.61 10.69 23.23
C ASP A 325 -1.25 10.97 21.87
N GLN A 326 -0.59 10.55 20.78
CA GLN A 326 -1.10 10.73 19.44
C GLN A 326 -2.29 9.82 19.15
N LEU A 327 -2.21 8.54 19.51
CA LEU A 327 -3.33 7.61 19.38
C LEU A 327 -4.54 8.12 20.15
N GLU A 328 -4.35 8.62 21.38
CA GLU A 328 -5.43 9.22 22.17
C GLU A 328 -6.04 10.44 21.45
N LEU A 329 -5.21 11.31 20.87
CA LEU A 329 -5.67 12.48 20.11
C LEU A 329 -6.53 12.07 18.89
N TYR A 330 -6.09 11.09 18.10
CA TYR A 330 -6.85 10.61 16.94
C TYR A 330 -8.13 9.86 17.37
N HIS A 331 -8.06 9.04 18.42
CA HIS A 331 -9.23 8.33 18.97
C HIS A 331 -10.30 9.30 19.46
N LYS A 332 -9.93 10.34 20.20
CA LYS A 332 -10.87 11.41 20.66
C LYS A 332 -11.54 12.13 19.49
N ALA A 333 -10.85 12.26 18.36
CA ALA A 333 -11.38 12.87 17.16
C ALA A 333 -12.19 11.91 16.27
N GLY A 334 -12.31 10.63 16.65
CA GLY A 334 -12.98 9.61 15.84
C GLY A 334 -12.29 9.33 14.51
N ILE A 335 -10.97 9.52 14.45
CA ILE A 335 -10.18 9.33 13.24
C ILE A 335 -9.48 7.96 13.30
N PRO A 336 -9.73 7.03 12.37
CA PRO A 336 -9.04 5.74 12.34
C PRO A 336 -7.55 5.89 12.08
N THR A 337 -6.72 5.16 12.83
CA THR A 337 -5.27 5.07 12.62
C THR A 337 -4.85 3.63 12.33
N TYR A 338 -3.73 3.47 11.64
CA TYR A 338 -3.06 2.19 11.49
C TYR A 338 -1.55 2.39 11.51
N THR A 339 -0.80 1.42 12.02
CA THR A 339 0.66 1.46 12.05
C THR A 339 1.23 0.58 10.94
N GLU A 340 2.30 1.02 10.28
CA GLU A 340 2.95 0.27 9.20
C GLU A 340 4.33 -0.21 9.65
N LEU A 341 4.61 -1.50 9.41
CA LEU A 341 5.90 -2.15 9.61
C LEU A 341 6.35 -2.86 8.33
N ILE A 342 7.66 -3.02 8.17
CA ILE A 342 8.27 -3.80 7.09
C ILE A 342 9.04 -4.97 7.70
N LEU A 343 8.65 -6.18 7.33
CA LEU A 343 9.29 -7.42 7.73
C LEU A 343 10.46 -7.76 6.80
N GLY A 344 11.58 -8.18 7.39
CA GLY A 344 12.79 -8.60 6.67
C GLY A 344 13.82 -7.49 6.48
N LEU A 345 13.66 -6.34 7.14
CA LEU A 345 14.64 -5.26 7.09
C LEU A 345 16.01 -5.69 7.67
N PRO A 346 17.12 -5.13 7.16
CA PRO A 346 18.46 -5.46 7.64
C PRO A 346 18.67 -5.22 9.15
N GLY A 347 19.13 -6.26 9.86
CA GLY A 347 19.35 -6.25 11.31
C GLY A 347 18.15 -6.68 12.14
N GLU A 348 16.99 -6.90 11.52
CA GLU A 348 15.80 -7.38 12.22
C GLU A 348 15.96 -8.86 12.55
N THR A 349 15.51 -9.29 13.72
CA THR A 349 15.42 -10.70 14.16
C THR A 349 13.96 -11.08 14.35
N LEU A 350 13.64 -12.38 14.40
CA LEU A 350 12.29 -12.84 14.76
C LEU A 350 11.83 -12.20 16.08
N LYS A 351 12.71 -12.19 17.08
CA LYS A 351 12.41 -11.67 18.40
C LYS A 351 12.16 -10.16 18.39
N SER A 352 13.08 -9.37 17.82
CA SER A 352 12.94 -7.90 17.78
C SER A 352 11.72 -7.46 16.99
N PHE A 353 11.37 -8.17 15.91
CA PHE A 353 10.16 -7.90 15.14
C PHE A 353 8.89 -8.20 15.94
N SER A 354 8.80 -9.39 16.55
CA SER A 354 7.64 -9.80 17.35
C SER A 354 7.45 -8.96 18.61
N GLU A 355 8.53 -8.66 19.34
CA GLU A 355 8.51 -7.75 20.49
C GLU A 355 8.14 -6.33 20.05
N GLY A 356 8.62 -5.87 18.88
CA GLY A 356 8.24 -4.57 18.32
C GLY A 356 6.75 -4.44 18.03
N ILE A 357 6.10 -5.48 17.49
CA ILE A 357 4.64 -5.50 17.32
C ILE A 357 3.95 -5.41 18.67
N CYS A 358 4.40 -6.15 19.67
CA CYS A 358 3.82 -6.10 21.00
C CYS A 358 4.06 -4.76 21.71
N GLU A 359 5.20 -4.10 21.49
CA GLU A 359 5.47 -2.74 21.99
C GLU A 359 4.44 -1.74 21.44
N LEU A 360 3.97 -1.90 20.19
CA LEU A 360 2.89 -1.08 19.65
C LEU A 360 1.57 -1.29 20.41
N LEU A 361 1.25 -2.55 20.76
CA LEU A 361 0.06 -2.86 21.57
C LEU A 361 0.17 -2.24 22.96
N GLU A 362 1.33 -2.34 23.60
CA GLU A 362 1.60 -1.75 24.92
C GLU A 362 1.48 -0.22 24.91
N ARG A 363 1.76 0.40 23.75
CA ARG A 363 1.61 1.84 23.55
C ARG A 363 0.20 2.26 23.11
N GLY A 364 -0.74 1.32 22.99
CA GLY A 364 -2.16 1.60 22.74
C GLY A 364 -2.61 1.40 21.29
N GLN A 365 -1.77 0.90 20.38
CA GLN A 365 -2.18 0.60 19.01
C GLN A 365 -2.90 -0.76 18.97
N HIS A 366 -4.16 -0.78 19.38
CA HIS A 366 -4.99 -1.98 19.37
C HIS A 366 -5.78 -2.17 18.06
N ASP A 367 -5.83 -1.15 17.21
CA ASP A 367 -6.81 -1.07 16.13
C ASP A 367 -6.32 -1.73 14.84
N SER A 368 -5.14 -1.33 14.35
CA SER A 368 -4.64 -1.83 13.07
C SER A 368 -3.12 -1.69 12.96
N ILE A 369 -2.48 -2.82 12.66
CA ILE A 369 -1.05 -2.91 12.34
C ILE A 369 -0.96 -3.60 10.98
N ASN A 370 -0.40 -2.93 9.99
CA ASN A 370 -0.16 -3.48 8.66
C ASN A 370 1.31 -3.87 8.55
N VAL A 371 1.58 -5.11 8.16
CA VAL A 371 2.92 -5.61 7.94
C VAL A 371 3.14 -5.88 6.45
N PHE A 372 4.14 -5.20 5.88
CA PHE A 372 4.56 -5.40 4.50
C PHE A 372 5.85 -6.23 4.47
N ARG A 373 6.00 -7.12 3.48
CA ARG A 373 7.31 -7.76 3.25
C ARG A 373 8.27 -6.76 2.62
N CYS A 374 9.55 -6.85 2.96
CA CYS A 374 10.55 -5.97 2.39
C CYS A 374 10.79 -6.29 0.91
N GLU A 375 10.43 -5.34 0.05
CA GLU A 375 10.66 -5.35 -1.38
C GLU A 375 12.01 -4.71 -1.72
N VAL A 376 12.70 -5.24 -2.72
CA VAL A 376 13.99 -4.73 -3.21
C VAL A 376 13.77 -4.04 -4.54
N TYR A 377 13.84 -2.70 -4.54
CA TYR A 377 13.64 -1.92 -5.75
C TYR A 377 14.96 -1.60 -6.48
N PRO A 378 14.99 -1.60 -7.82
CA PRO A 378 16.23 -1.42 -8.60
C PRO A 378 17.02 -0.13 -8.35
N ASN A 379 16.40 0.99 -7.94
CA ASN A 379 17.12 2.24 -7.64
C ASN A 379 17.23 2.52 -6.14
N SER A 380 16.75 1.63 -5.28
CA SER A 380 16.93 1.76 -3.83
C SER A 380 18.38 1.45 -3.42
N THR A 381 18.83 2.00 -2.28
CA THR A 381 20.14 1.63 -1.71
C THR A 381 20.20 0.14 -1.35
N LEU A 382 19.04 -0.44 -0.98
CA LEU A 382 18.89 -1.82 -0.60
C LEU A 382 19.29 -2.82 -1.72
N SER A 383 19.11 -2.45 -2.99
CA SER A 383 19.49 -3.29 -4.14
C SER A 383 20.99 -3.20 -4.50
N ASN A 384 21.75 -2.33 -3.83
CA ASN A 384 23.19 -2.23 -4.04
C ASN A 384 23.89 -3.53 -3.59
N LYS A 385 24.74 -4.10 -4.46
CA LYS A 385 25.43 -5.38 -4.20
C LYS A 385 26.28 -5.37 -2.93
N ASP A 386 26.95 -4.26 -2.61
CA ASP A 386 27.74 -4.14 -1.39
C ASP A 386 26.85 -4.04 -0.15
N TYR A 387 25.70 -3.36 -0.26
CA TYR A 387 24.71 -3.29 0.80
C TYR A 387 24.10 -4.67 1.07
N MET A 388 23.67 -5.39 0.02
CA MET A 388 23.17 -6.77 0.13
C MET A 388 24.21 -7.70 0.77
N LYS A 389 25.47 -7.63 0.32
CA LYS A 389 26.57 -8.42 0.89
C LYS A 389 26.81 -8.09 2.36
N LYS A 390 26.80 -6.81 2.74
CA LYS A 390 27.02 -6.37 4.13
C LYS A 390 26.01 -7.01 5.09
N PHE A 391 24.75 -7.09 4.69
CA PHE A 391 23.67 -7.59 5.54
C PHE A 391 23.26 -9.04 5.24
N GLY A 392 23.97 -9.73 4.36
CA GLY A 392 23.67 -11.11 3.97
C GLY A 392 22.29 -11.26 3.33
N ILE A 393 21.82 -10.25 2.59
CA ILE A 393 20.49 -10.24 1.98
C ILE A 393 20.43 -11.27 0.86
N LYS A 394 19.45 -12.16 0.93
CA LYS A 394 19.02 -13.02 -0.18
C LYS A 394 17.59 -12.68 -0.56
N THR A 395 17.31 -12.76 -1.84
CA THR A 395 16.02 -12.39 -2.42
C THR A 395 15.42 -13.54 -3.21
N ALA A 396 14.10 -13.49 -3.36
CA ALA A 396 13.34 -14.31 -4.30
C ALA A 396 12.36 -13.43 -5.07
N ILE A 397 12.09 -13.83 -6.31
CA ILE A 397 11.07 -13.18 -7.15
C ILE A 397 9.76 -13.91 -6.93
N ASN A 398 8.76 -13.21 -6.43
CA ASN A 398 7.41 -13.74 -6.24
C ASN A 398 6.45 -13.05 -7.21
N LYS A 399 5.36 -13.73 -7.58
CA LYS A 399 4.27 -13.04 -8.26
C LYS A 399 3.75 -11.92 -7.38
N LEU A 400 3.44 -10.80 -8.01
CA LEU A 400 2.90 -9.64 -7.32
C LEU A 400 1.55 -10.03 -6.70
N ASN A 401 1.50 -9.98 -5.37
CA ASN A 401 0.29 -10.26 -4.61
C ASN A 401 -0.63 -9.04 -4.63
N ILE A 402 -1.61 -9.04 -5.53
CA ILE A 402 -2.73 -8.10 -5.39
C ILE A 402 -3.72 -8.72 -4.43
N ASN A 403 -3.84 -8.10 -3.26
CA ASN A 403 -4.89 -8.43 -2.33
C ASN A 403 -6.25 -8.15 -2.98
N HIS A 404 -7.19 -9.07 -2.78
CA HIS A 404 -8.59 -8.92 -3.19
C HIS A 404 -8.85 -8.85 -4.70
N CYS A 405 -7.98 -9.48 -5.50
CA CYS A 405 -8.17 -9.61 -6.94
C CYS A 405 -8.79 -10.96 -7.32
N ALA A 406 -9.41 -11.02 -8.51
CA ALA A 406 -9.99 -12.26 -9.01
C ALA A 406 -8.90 -13.31 -9.25
N ILE A 407 -9.25 -14.58 -9.04
CA ILE A 407 -8.31 -15.73 -9.13
C ILE A 407 -7.60 -15.77 -10.49
N ASP A 408 -8.30 -15.41 -11.57
CA ASP A 408 -7.77 -15.41 -12.94
C ASP A 408 -7.21 -14.05 -13.40
N SER A 409 -7.38 -12.98 -12.60
CA SER A 409 -6.88 -11.64 -12.93
C SER A 409 -5.45 -11.38 -12.44
N ALA A 410 -4.77 -12.41 -11.93
CA ALA A 410 -3.47 -12.30 -11.27
C ALA A 410 -2.31 -12.89 -12.12
N VAL A 411 -2.33 -12.65 -13.43
CA VAL A 411 -1.14 -12.90 -14.26
C VAL A 411 -0.47 -11.57 -14.55
N PHE A 412 0.06 -10.94 -13.50
CA PHE A 412 1.14 -10.01 -13.73
C PHE A 412 2.30 -10.80 -14.32
N SER A 413 2.72 -10.37 -15.50
CA SER A 413 3.91 -10.95 -16.12
C SER A 413 5.19 -10.56 -15.35
N GLY A 414 5.14 -9.58 -14.44
CA GLY A 414 6.25 -9.12 -13.58
C GLY A 414 6.20 -9.70 -12.16
N GLY A 415 7.24 -10.42 -11.77
CA GLY A 415 7.46 -10.77 -10.36
C GLY A 415 8.17 -9.62 -9.61
N LEU A 416 7.92 -9.53 -8.31
CA LEU A 416 8.54 -8.58 -7.40
C LEU A 416 9.59 -9.26 -6.55
N GLU A 417 10.74 -8.60 -6.38
CA GLU A 417 11.86 -9.13 -5.62
C GLU A 417 11.67 -8.82 -4.13
N TYR A 418 11.57 -9.86 -3.31
CA TYR A 418 11.41 -9.76 -1.86
C TYR A 418 12.62 -10.31 -1.13
N ILE A 419 12.93 -9.76 0.04
CA ILE A 419 13.88 -10.38 0.96
C ILE A 419 13.29 -11.69 1.51
N ILE A 420 14.08 -12.76 1.44
CA ILE A 420 13.78 -14.08 2.02
C ILE A 420 14.72 -14.44 3.16
N GLU A 421 15.91 -13.84 3.21
CA GLU A 421 16.92 -14.11 4.24
C GLU A 421 17.79 -12.87 4.45
N THR A 422 18.22 -12.63 5.68
CA THR A 422 19.30 -11.71 6.03
C THR A 422 20.26 -12.39 7.00
N SER A 423 21.38 -11.74 7.31
CA SER A 423 22.34 -12.20 8.33
C SER A 423 21.74 -12.39 9.73
N THR A 424 20.60 -11.76 10.04
CA THR A 424 19.93 -11.79 11.35
C THR A 424 18.57 -12.48 11.35
N MET A 425 18.05 -12.84 10.17
CA MET A 425 16.74 -13.48 10.01
C MET A 425 16.84 -14.56 8.94
N SER A 426 16.72 -15.82 9.36
CA SER A 426 16.62 -16.94 8.42
C SER A 426 15.27 -16.94 7.70
N GLU A 427 15.15 -17.72 6.63
CA GLU A 427 13.87 -17.92 5.95
C GLU A 427 12.80 -18.51 6.88
N GLU A 428 13.18 -19.47 7.73
CA GLU A 428 12.29 -20.04 8.76
C GLU A 428 11.82 -18.96 9.75
N ASP A 429 12.71 -18.05 10.14
CA ASP A 429 12.37 -16.91 11.02
C ASP A 429 11.39 -15.94 10.34
N LEU A 430 11.57 -15.70 9.04
CA LEU A 430 10.66 -14.84 8.26
C LEU A 430 9.25 -15.44 8.22
N VAL A 431 9.13 -16.75 7.99
CA VAL A 431 7.85 -17.48 8.04
C VAL A 431 7.20 -17.33 9.42
N LYS A 432 7.95 -17.60 10.49
CA LYS A 432 7.46 -17.44 11.88
C LYS A 432 7.02 -16.02 12.18
N ALA A 433 7.78 -15.02 11.75
CA ALA A 433 7.45 -13.61 11.94
C ALA A 433 6.18 -13.21 11.18
N THR A 434 5.97 -13.78 9.99
CA THR A 434 4.76 -13.56 9.17
C THR A 434 3.54 -14.20 9.83
N ILE A 435 3.66 -15.42 10.37
CA ILE A 435 2.59 -16.06 11.15
C ILE A 435 2.29 -15.26 12.42
N PHE A 436 3.33 -14.78 13.11
CA PHE A 436 3.16 -13.96 14.30
C PHE A 436 2.38 -12.68 13.99
N SER A 437 2.77 -11.92 12.97
CA SER A 437 2.06 -10.70 12.59
C SER A 437 0.64 -10.98 12.10
N ALA A 438 0.43 -12.02 11.29
CA ALA A 438 -0.90 -12.40 10.81
C ALA A 438 -1.80 -12.84 11.98
N CYS A 439 -1.26 -13.51 13.00
CA CYS A 439 -1.96 -13.86 14.21
C CYS A 439 -2.36 -12.62 15.03
N ILE A 440 -1.45 -11.65 15.22
CA ILE A 440 -1.79 -10.41 15.93
C ILE A 440 -2.89 -9.65 15.18
N GLN A 441 -2.78 -9.52 13.87
CA GLN A 441 -3.78 -8.82 13.05
C GLN A 441 -5.14 -9.51 13.13
N SER A 442 -5.21 -10.82 12.91
CA SER A 442 -6.45 -11.62 12.95
C SER A 442 -7.07 -11.74 14.34
N VAL A 443 -6.25 -12.02 15.36
CA VAL A 443 -6.74 -12.37 16.70
C VAL A 443 -6.85 -11.16 17.62
N HIS A 444 -5.98 -10.16 17.50
CA HIS A 444 -6.00 -8.95 18.35
C HIS A 444 -6.65 -7.77 17.65
N CYS A 445 -6.12 -7.32 16.51
CA CYS A 445 -6.59 -6.09 15.86
C CYS A 445 -8.03 -6.24 15.34
N HIS A 446 -8.39 -7.42 14.81
CA HIS A 446 -9.75 -7.71 14.37
C HIS A 446 -10.68 -8.18 15.49
N GLY A 447 -10.18 -8.29 16.71
CA GLY A 447 -10.99 -8.34 17.92
C GLY A 447 -11.21 -9.71 18.55
N LEU A 448 -10.89 -10.84 17.91
CA LEU A 448 -11.27 -12.19 18.39
C LEU A 448 -10.86 -12.52 19.83
N LEU A 449 -9.66 -12.14 20.26
CA LEU A 449 -9.19 -12.31 21.64
C LEU A 449 -8.61 -11.01 22.24
N GLN A 450 -8.96 -9.85 21.67
CA GLN A 450 -8.44 -8.55 22.11
C GLN A 450 -8.76 -8.29 23.59
N CYS A 451 -10.00 -8.56 24.03
CA CYS A 451 -10.42 -8.34 25.41
C CYS A 451 -9.66 -9.26 26.38
N PHE A 452 -9.38 -10.50 25.99
CA PHE A 452 -8.58 -11.44 26.77
C PHE A 452 -7.13 -10.98 26.91
N ALA A 453 -6.50 -10.61 25.80
CA ALA A 453 -5.12 -10.15 25.81
C ALA A 453 -4.98 -8.87 26.66
N ILE A 454 -5.90 -7.92 26.51
CA ILE A 454 -5.94 -6.69 27.32
C ILE A 454 -6.12 -7.01 28.80
N TYR A 455 -7.08 -7.88 29.15
CA TYR A 455 -7.33 -8.24 30.54
C TYR A 455 -6.12 -8.95 31.17
N LEU A 456 -5.55 -9.93 30.49
CA LEU A 456 -4.36 -10.65 30.96
C LEU A 456 -3.16 -9.71 31.15
N HIS A 457 -2.98 -8.75 30.24
CA HIS A 457 -1.94 -7.76 30.36
C HIS A 457 -2.13 -6.84 31.58
N ASN A 458 -3.31 -6.21 31.68
CA ASN A 458 -3.54 -5.17 32.68
C ASN A 458 -3.86 -5.72 34.07
N ALA A 459 -4.62 -6.82 34.15
CA ALA A 459 -5.06 -7.38 35.43
C ALA A 459 -4.14 -8.49 35.97
N LYS A 460 -3.44 -9.21 35.09
CA LYS A 460 -2.56 -10.34 35.47
C LYS A 460 -1.08 -10.09 35.17
N GLY A 461 -0.72 -8.98 34.54
CA GLY A 461 0.66 -8.61 34.24
C GLY A 461 1.32 -9.49 33.16
N VAL A 462 0.52 -10.11 32.28
CA VAL A 462 1.04 -10.96 31.19
C VAL A 462 1.47 -10.09 30.01
N PRO A 463 2.75 -10.07 29.61
CA PRO A 463 3.17 -9.34 28.42
C PRO A 463 2.44 -9.85 27.16
N TYR A 464 2.07 -8.96 26.23
CA TYR A 464 1.40 -9.37 25.00
C TYR A 464 2.25 -10.39 24.21
N TYR A 465 3.56 -10.18 24.15
CA TYR A 465 4.48 -11.10 23.50
C TYR A 465 4.35 -12.52 24.05
N ASN A 466 4.37 -12.67 25.38
CA ASN A 466 4.26 -13.98 26.02
C ASN A 466 2.90 -14.65 25.73
N PHE A 467 1.82 -13.88 25.69
CA PHE A 467 0.49 -14.41 25.38
C PHE A 467 0.43 -14.95 23.94
N TYR A 468 0.84 -14.15 22.96
CA TYR A 468 0.75 -14.52 21.55
C TYR A 468 1.77 -15.57 21.12
N ASP A 469 3.00 -15.50 21.65
CA ASP A 469 4.00 -16.55 21.42
C ASP A 469 3.50 -17.89 21.98
N ALA A 470 2.96 -17.91 23.20
CA ALA A 470 2.38 -19.11 23.79
C ALA A 470 1.17 -19.63 22.98
N PHE A 471 0.30 -18.73 22.50
CA PHE A 471 -0.87 -19.08 21.69
C PHE A 471 -0.45 -19.79 20.40
N ILE A 472 0.47 -19.18 19.64
CA ILE A 472 0.96 -19.75 18.38
C ILE A 472 1.67 -21.08 18.63
N ASN A 473 2.56 -21.13 19.63
CA ASN A 473 3.32 -22.34 19.97
C ASN A 473 2.43 -23.50 20.45
N TYR A 474 1.37 -23.18 21.18
CA TYR A 474 0.37 -24.16 21.60
C TYR A 474 -0.40 -24.69 20.39
N PHE A 475 -1.11 -23.83 19.66
CA PHE A 475 -2.03 -24.28 18.61
C PHE A 475 -1.33 -24.85 17.37
N SER A 476 -0.09 -24.44 17.08
CA SER A 476 0.69 -25.06 15.99
C SER A 476 0.85 -26.58 16.14
N LYS A 477 0.74 -27.10 17.38
CA LYS A 477 0.88 -28.51 17.74
C LYS A 477 -0.45 -29.24 18.00
N HIS A 478 -1.58 -28.55 17.93
CA HIS A 478 -2.90 -29.12 18.22
C HIS A 478 -3.76 -29.20 16.94
N GLU A 479 -4.57 -30.24 16.83
CA GLU A 479 -5.64 -30.32 15.82
C GLU A 479 -6.81 -29.42 16.24
N GLY A 480 -7.54 -28.88 15.27
CA GLY A 480 -8.61 -27.92 15.52
C GLY A 480 -8.54 -26.73 14.57
N VAL A 481 -9.57 -25.89 14.61
CA VAL A 481 -9.74 -24.71 13.74
C VAL A 481 -8.54 -23.78 13.83
N ILE A 482 -8.02 -23.52 15.04
CA ILE A 482 -6.89 -22.59 15.21
C ILE A 482 -5.61 -23.22 14.65
N GLY A 483 -5.29 -24.43 15.07
CA GLY A 483 -4.06 -25.12 14.67
C GLY A 483 -4.00 -25.47 13.19
N ASP A 484 -5.12 -25.91 12.61
CA ASP A 484 -5.22 -26.25 11.18
C ASP A 484 -5.04 -25.02 10.30
N THR A 485 -5.62 -23.88 10.71
CA THR A 485 -5.49 -22.62 9.99
C THR A 485 -4.05 -22.11 10.04
N ILE A 486 -3.40 -22.10 11.21
CA ILE A 486 -1.98 -21.72 11.34
C ILE A 486 -1.10 -22.59 10.45
N ARG A 487 -1.28 -23.92 10.47
CA ARG A 487 -0.50 -24.84 9.63
C ARG A 487 -0.75 -24.64 8.14
N ARG A 488 -1.99 -24.36 7.73
CA ARG A 488 -2.35 -24.11 6.33
C ARG A 488 -1.68 -22.83 5.83
N ILE A 489 -1.80 -21.73 6.58
CA ILE A 489 -1.17 -20.46 6.22
C ILE A 489 0.35 -20.58 6.24
N SER A 490 0.94 -21.30 7.20
CA SER A 490 2.40 -21.54 7.25
C SER A 490 2.89 -22.23 5.97
N LYS A 491 2.18 -23.27 5.52
CA LYS A 491 2.50 -23.95 4.24
C LYS A 491 2.37 -23.03 3.03
N CYS A 492 1.36 -22.15 3.01
CA CYS A 492 1.23 -21.15 1.94
C CYS A 492 2.45 -20.23 1.93
N ILE A 493 2.87 -19.68 3.07
CA ILE A 493 4.02 -18.78 3.18
C ILE A 493 5.31 -19.51 2.77
N GLU A 494 5.56 -20.71 3.29
CA GLU A 494 6.72 -21.54 2.92
C GLU A 494 6.77 -21.79 1.41
N SER A 495 5.62 -22.12 0.80
CA SER A 495 5.56 -22.34 -0.65
C SER A 495 5.94 -21.08 -1.43
N THR A 496 5.55 -19.90 -0.97
CA THR A 496 5.83 -18.62 -1.65
C THR A 496 7.28 -18.19 -1.53
N ALA A 497 8.02 -18.67 -0.53
CA ALA A 497 9.44 -18.33 -0.40
C ALA A 497 10.33 -19.06 -1.44
N HIS A 498 9.80 -20.10 -2.07
CA HIS A 498 10.54 -20.96 -3.01
C HIS A 498 9.87 -21.15 -4.38
N SER A 499 8.68 -20.59 -4.59
CA SER A 499 7.94 -20.74 -5.84
C SER A 499 7.35 -19.41 -6.29
N GLU A 500 7.18 -19.25 -7.61
CA GLU A 500 6.45 -18.13 -8.23
C GLU A 500 4.92 -18.22 -7.95
N VAL A 501 4.51 -18.74 -6.80
CA VAL A 501 3.11 -18.91 -6.40
C VAL A 501 2.66 -17.66 -5.65
N ASP A 502 1.40 -17.30 -5.83
CA ASP A 502 0.78 -16.12 -5.21
C ASP A 502 0.86 -16.18 -3.68
N LEU A 503 1.16 -15.03 -3.07
CA LEU A 503 1.19 -14.86 -1.60
C LEU A 503 -0.21 -14.88 -0.97
N SER A 504 -1.25 -15.21 -1.73
CA SER A 504 -2.62 -15.04 -1.29
C SER A 504 -3.29 -16.37 -0.97
N TYR A 505 -4.15 -16.33 0.05
CA TYR A 505 -5.01 -17.43 0.41
C TYR A 505 -6.32 -17.35 -0.38
N ILE A 506 -6.83 -18.48 -0.86
CA ILE A 506 -8.11 -18.56 -1.57
C ILE A 506 -9.05 -19.46 -0.79
N ASN A 507 -10.23 -18.94 -0.47
CA ASN A 507 -11.35 -19.73 0.05
C ASN A 507 -12.64 -19.26 -0.64
N ARG A 508 -13.22 -20.15 -1.46
CA ARG A 508 -14.37 -19.86 -2.31
C ARG A 508 -15.66 -19.57 -1.54
N GLU A 509 -15.73 -19.96 -0.26
CA GLU A 509 -16.83 -19.56 0.63
C GLU A 509 -16.92 -18.03 0.80
N PHE A 510 -15.79 -17.33 0.63
CA PHE A 510 -15.69 -15.87 0.79
C PHE A 510 -15.59 -15.13 -0.56
N GLY A 511 -15.83 -15.84 -1.67
CA GLY A 511 -15.75 -15.32 -3.02
C GLY A 511 -14.50 -15.79 -3.78
N ASP A 512 -14.55 -15.63 -5.11
CA ASP A 512 -13.48 -16.03 -6.03
C ASP A 512 -12.39 -14.96 -6.13
N ILE A 513 -11.83 -14.59 -4.98
CA ILE A 513 -10.75 -13.61 -4.86
C ILE A 513 -9.61 -14.11 -3.95
N THR A 514 -8.48 -13.42 -4.05
CA THR A 514 -7.31 -13.59 -3.19
C THR A 514 -7.49 -12.86 -1.85
N TRP A 515 -7.12 -13.50 -0.74
CA TRP A 515 -7.16 -12.92 0.60
C TRP A 515 -5.76 -12.77 1.22
N PRO A 516 -5.46 -11.63 1.85
CA PRO A 516 -4.31 -11.51 2.76
C PRO A 516 -4.36 -12.55 3.89
N TYR A 517 -3.21 -12.98 4.40
CA TYR A 517 -3.14 -14.05 5.39
C TYR A 517 -3.91 -13.75 6.68
N GLU A 518 -3.82 -12.52 7.18
CA GLU A 518 -4.52 -12.08 8.38
C GLU A 518 -6.05 -12.07 8.21
N GLU A 519 -6.53 -11.67 7.03
CA GLU A 519 -7.95 -11.68 6.72
C GLU A 519 -8.47 -13.09 6.50
N ALA A 520 -7.67 -13.94 5.83
CA ALA A 520 -7.95 -15.35 5.67
C ALA A 520 -8.06 -16.08 7.02
N MET A 521 -7.10 -15.86 7.92
CA MET A 521 -7.12 -16.41 9.27
C MET A 521 -8.39 -15.96 10.01
N LEU A 522 -8.68 -14.66 9.98
CA LEU A 522 -9.90 -14.11 10.60
C LEU A 522 -11.17 -14.77 10.06
N LEU A 523 -11.30 -14.88 8.74
CA LEU A 523 -12.46 -15.46 8.07
C LEU A 523 -12.62 -16.95 8.42
N ASP A 524 -11.54 -17.72 8.40
CA ASP A 524 -11.56 -19.14 8.77
C ASP A 524 -11.99 -19.34 10.24
N TYR A 525 -11.53 -18.45 11.14
CA TYR A 525 -11.92 -18.48 12.56
C TYR A 525 -13.38 -18.09 12.76
N ILE A 526 -13.84 -17.01 12.12
CA ILE A 526 -15.21 -16.52 12.27
C ILE A 526 -16.22 -17.49 11.65
N TYR A 527 -15.86 -18.16 10.56
CA TYR A 527 -16.71 -19.19 9.94
C TYR A 527 -16.99 -20.36 10.88
N LYS A 528 -16.07 -20.63 11.82
CA LYS A 528 -16.20 -21.67 12.86
C LYS A 528 -16.08 -21.07 14.26
N LEU A 529 -16.76 -19.95 14.51
CA LEU A 529 -16.58 -19.13 15.71
C LEU A 529 -16.76 -19.90 17.03
N ASP A 530 -17.73 -20.82 17.08
CA ASP A 530 -17.99 -21.62 18.28
C ASP A 530 -16.84 -22.59 18.59
N ASP A 531 -16.32 -23.28 17.57
CA ASP A 531 -15.17 -24.17 17.71
C ASP A 531 -13.90 -23.39 18.07
N PHE A 532 -13.71 -22.22 17.43
CA PHE A 532 -12.61 -21.30 17.75
C PHE A 532 -12.61 -20.92 19.25
N TYR A 533 -13.74 -20.45 19.79
CA TYR A 533 -13.79 -20.05 21.19
C TYR A 533 -13.68 -21.23 22.15
N LYS A 534 -14.20 -22.40 21.79
CA LYS A 534 -14.02 -23.62 22.59
C LYS A 534 -12.54 -23.99 22.72
N GLU A 535 -11.81 -23.98 21.60
CA GLU A 535 -10.36 -24.23 21.58
C GLU A 535 -9.60 -23.14 22.37
N ALA A 536 -9.92 -21.87 22.15
CA ALA A 536 -9.28 -20.76 22.83
C ALA A 536 -9.52 -20.77 24.35
N GLU A 537 -10.72 -21.18 24.79
CA GLU A 537 -11.05 -21.31 26.22
C GLU A 537 -10.14 -22.29 26.94
N GLU A 538 -9.85 -23.44 26.32
CA GLU A 538 -8.96 -24.46 26.89
C GLU A 538 -7.54 -23.91 27.10
N PHE A 539 -7.04 -23.13 26.15
CA PHE A 539 -5.76 -22.44 26.26
C PHE A 539 -5.76 -21.36 27.35
N ILE A 540 -6.79 -20.49 27.36
CA ILE A 540 -6.87 -19.34 28.27
C ILE A 540 -7.02 -19.76 29.74
N LYS A 541 -7.66 -20.91 30.01
CA LYS A 541 -7.76 -21.48 31.37
C LYS A 541 -6.39 -21.67 32.04
N GLY A 542 -5.31 -21.84 31.26
CA GLY A 542 -3.94 -21.95 31.77
C GLY A 542 -3.42 -20.70 32.50
N TYR A 543 -4.07 -19.54 32.35
CA TYR A 543 -3.64 -18.27 32.96
C TYR A 543 -4.24 -17.97 34.34
N GLY A 544 -5.06 -18.88 34.89
CA GLY A 544 -5.59 -18.72 36.25
C GLY A 544 -6.56 -17.54 36.40
N ILE A 545 -7.40 -17.31 35.38
CA ILE A 545 -8.52 -16.36 35.46
C ILE A 545 -9.60 -16.97 36.37
N GLU A 546 -10.15 -16.16 37.27
CA GLU A 546 -11.26 -16.52 38.16
C GLU A 546 -12.49 -16.97 37.34
N GLU A 547 -13.19 -18.01 37.78
CA GLU A 547 -14.24 -18.68 36.98
C GLU A 547 -15.40 -17.75 36.59
N ASP A 548 -15.80 -16.86 37.49
CA ASP A 548 -16.86 -15.87 37.23
C ASP A 548 -16.41 -14.81 36.22
N ILE A 549 -15.17 -14.34 36.32
CA ILE A 549 -14.54 -13.42 35.37
C ILE A 549 -14.39 -14.09 33.99
N MET A 550 -13.87 -15.32 33.95
CA MET A 550 -13.64 -16.07 32.73
C MET A 550 -14.95 -16.27 31.95
N ARG A 551 -16.03 -16.64 32.63
CA ARG A 551 -17.35 -16.81 32.02
C ARG A 551 -17.88 -15.51 31.42
N GLU A 552 -17.83 -14.41 32.17
CA GLU A 552 -18.32 -13.12 31.69
C GLU A 552 -17.44 -12.53 30.58
N LEU A 553 -16.12 -12.66 30.69
CA LEU A 553 -15.18 -12.19 29.68
C LEU A 553 -15.34 -12.95 28.37
N MET A 554 -15.56 -14.27 28.42
CA MET A 554 -15.88 -15.07 27.23
C MET A 554 -17.17 -14.62 26.57
N SER A 555 -18.23 -14.42 27.36
CA SER A 555 -19.51 -13.93 26.84
C SER A 555 -19.36 -12.54 26.21
N TYR A 556 -18.72 -11.61 26.93
CA TYR A 556 -18.44 -10.26 26.46
C TYR A 556 -17.67 -10.26 25.14
N GLN A 557 -16.53 -10.97 25.08
CA GLN A 557 -15.68 -11.07 23.91
C GLN A 557 -16.44 -11.66 22.70
N LYS A 558 -17.15 -12.78 22.88
CA LYS A 558 -17.92 -13.40 21.80
C LYS A 558 -19.02 -12.48 21.28
N ASN A 559 -19.72 -11.78 22.17
CA ASN A 559 -20.76 -10.82 21.82
C ASN A 559 -20.23 -9.59 21.09
N THR A 560 -18.93 -9.31 21.12
CA THR A 560 -18.34 -8.22 20.32
C THR A 560 -18.17 -8.56 18.84
N ILE A 561 -18.19 -9.84 18.45
CA ILE A 561 -17.87 -10.25 17.08
C ILE A 561 -19.09 -10.16 16.16
N VAL A 562 -18.91 -9.52 15.00
CA VAL A 562 -19.93 -9.45 13.96
C VAL A 562 -19.82 -10.67 13.05
N VAL A 563 -20.91 -11.43 12.91
CA VAL A 563 -21.02 -12.55 11.95
C VAL A 563 -22.30 -12.44 11.11
N PRO A 564 -22.36 -13.06 9.93
CA PRO A 564 -23.55 -13.02 9.09
C PRO A 564 -24.81 -13.45 9.84
N SER A 565 -25.91 -12.73 9.59
CA SER A 565 -27.23 -13.01 10.18
C SER A 565 -27.27 -13.05 11.72
N SER A 566 -26.28 -12.47 12.40
CA SER A 566 -26.27 -12.41 13.86
C SER A 566 -27.28 -11.38 14.39
N ASN A 567 -28.09 -11.77 15.37
CA ASN A 567 -29.05 -10.87 16.02
C ASN A 567 -28.35 -10.01 17.08
N ASP A 568 -28.95 -8.86 17.37
CA ASP A 568 -28.55 -8.04 18.51
C ASP A 568 -28.70 -8.83 19.81
N VAL A 569 -27.80 -8.56 20.75
CA VAL A 569 -27.74 -9.26 22.05
C VAL A 569 -27.81 -8.23 23.15
N THR A 570 -28.70 -8.45 24.12
CA THR A 570 -28.70 -7.70 25.39
C THR A 570 -28.37 -8.67 26.51
N GLU A 571 -27.33 -8.38 27.28
CA GLU A 571 -26.85 -9.26 28.33
C GLU A 571 -26.42 -8.48 29.57
N LYS A 572 -26.62 -9.09 30.74
CA LYS A 572 -26.24 -8.54 32.04
C LYS A 572 -24.91 -9.12 32.50
N TYR A 573 -24.05 -8.24 32.99
CA TYR A 573 -22.73 -8.56 33.51
C TYR A 573 -22.63 -8.09 34.96
N SER A 574 -21.92 -8.86 35.79
CA SER A 574 -21.65 -8.49 37.19
C SER A 574 -20.53 -7.45 37.31
N TYR A 575 -19.77 -7.24 36.23
CA TYR A 575 -18.66 -6.30 36.15
C TYR A 575 -18.88 -5.24 35.04
N ASP A 576 -18.32 -4.03 35.22
CA ASP A 576 -18.41 -2.95 34.22
C ASP A 576 -17.35 -3.09 33.12
N TRP A 577 -17.49 -4.13 32.30
CA TRP A 577 -16.55 -4.45 31.21
C TRP A 577 -16.39 -3.33 30.20
N LYS A 578 -17.50 -2.66 29.83
CA LYS A 578 -17.45 -1.57 28.84
C LYS A 578 -16.58 -0.41 29.33
N THR A 579 -16.75 0.05 30.57
CA THR A 579 -15.90 1.13 31.10
C THR A 579 -14.46 0.68 31.23
N TYR A 580 -14.22 -0.55 31.68
CA TYR A 580 -12.88 -1.12 31.80
C TYR A 580 -12.12 -1.07 30.47
N PHE A 581 -12.65 -1.69 29.42
CA PHE A 581 -11.99 -1.71 28.11
C PHE A 581 -11.92 -0.33 27.46
N TYR A 582 -12.96 0.49 27.60
CA TYR A 582 -12.94 1.87 27.08
C TYR A 582 -11.79 2.69 27.69
N ASN A 583 -11.55 2.57 28.99
CA ASN A 583 -10.46 3.30 29.65
C ASN A 583 -9.10 2.77 29.23
N ILE A 584 -8.90 1.45 29.19
CA ILE A 584 -7.62 0.86 28.74
C ILE A 584 -7.31 1.24 27.28
N LEU A 585 -8.29 1.14 26.37
CA LEU A 585 -8.12 1.52 24.96
C LEU A 585 -7.92 3.04 24.77
N ALA A 586 -8.34 3.84 25.76
CA ALA A 586 -8.02 5.26 25.86
C ALA A 586 -6.68 5.54 26.57
N ASN A 587 -5.86 4.49 26.78
CA ASN A 587 -4.58 4.53 27.46
C ASN A 587 -4.64 5.11 28.88
N LYS A 588 -5.69 4.74 29.62
CA LYS A 588 -5.89 5.11 31.03
C LYS A 588 -5.83 3.88 31.91
N ASP A 589 -5.22 4.02 33.09
CA ASP A 589 -5.29 2.99 34.12
C ASP A 589 -6.74 2.69 34.49
N ALA A 590 -7.09 1.41 34.50
CA ALA A 590 -8.42 0.95 34.87
C ALA A 590 -8.35 -0.35 35.67
N SER A 591 -9.17 -0.45 36.71
CA SER A 591 -9.43 -1.69 37.44
C SER A 591 -10.83 -2.20 37.09
N LEU A 592 -10.98 -3.53 36.95
CA LEU A 592 -12.30 -4.13 36.72
C LEU A 592 -13.16 -3.97 37.98
N GLU A 593 -14.22 -3.18 37.88
CA GLU A 593 -15.14 -2.92 38.98
C GLU A 593 -16.30 -3.92 38.98
N LYS A 594 -16.59 -4.48 40.15
CA LYS A 594 -17.80 -5.30 40.37
C LYS A 594 -19.02 -4.39 40.49
N LYS A 595 -19.65 -4.15 39.35
CA LYS A 595 -20.80 -3.27 39.18
C LYS A 595 -21.68 -3.85 38.09
N GLU A 596 -22.93 -4.14 38.45
CA GLU A 596 -23.89 -4.70 37.49
C GLU A 596 -24.09 -3.72 36.33
N THR A 597 -23.95 -4.24 35.10
CA THR A 597 -24.19 -3.49 33.88
C THR A 597 -25.01 -4.33 32.91
N GLU A 598 -25.94 -3.68 32.20
CA GLU A 598 -26.68 -4.27 31.10
C GLU A 598 -26.16 -3.64 29.80
N LEU A 599 -25.72 -4.49 28.88
CA LEU A 599 -25.08 -4.06 27.65
C LEU A 599 -25.86 -4.57 26.44
N HIS A 600 -26.08 -3.67 25.48
CA HIS A 600 -26.68 -3.98 24.19
C HIS A 600 -25.61 -3.99 23.10
N PHE A 601 -25.50 -5.10 22.39
CA PHE A 601 -24.53 -5.34 21.31
C PHE A 601 -25.28 -5.44 19.99
N PHE A 602 -24.97 -4.56 19.05
CA PHE A 602 -25.63 -4.52 17.74
C PHE A 602 -24.64 -4.18 16.62
N ALA A 603 -25.03 -4.47 15.38
CA ALA A 603 -24.28 -4.08 14.20
C ALA A 603 -25.22 -3.72 13.05
N GLU A 604 -24.85 -2.69 12.31
CA GLU A 604 -25.64 -2.18 11.18
C GLU A 604 -25.10 -2.73 9.85
N ASP A 605 -26.00 -2.89 8.87
CA ASP A 605 -25.68 -3.28 7.49
C ASP A 605 -24.87 -4.59 7.33
N VAL A 606 -25.07 -5.55 8.23
CA VAL A 606 -24.37 -6.85 8.18
C VAL A 606 -24.99 -7.74 7.10
N PRO A 607 -24.22 -8.16 6.08
CA PRO A 607 -24.73 -9.07 5.05
C PRO A 607 -25.10 -10.44 5.62
N ALA A 608 -26.10 -11.08 5.02
CA ALA A 608 -26.54 -12.41 5.41
C ALA A 608 -25.66 -13.54 4.83
N ASP A 609 -25.03 -13.30 3.68
CA ASP A 609 -24.14 -14.26 3.03
C ASP A 609 -22.66 -13.96 3.30
N TRP A 610 -21.85 -15.02 3.30
CA TRP A 610 -20.43 -14.97 3.63
C TRP A 610 -19.59 -14.19 2.63
N GLU A 611 -19.90 -14.26 1.33
CA GLU A 611 -19.16 -13.53 0.30
C GLU A 611 -19.31 -12.01 0.46
N ASN A 612 -20.55 -11.52 0.58
CA ASN A 612 -20.80 -10.11 0.81
C ASN A 612 -20.31 -9.66 2.18
N TYR A 613 -20.40 -10.50 3.21
CA TYR A 613 -19.82 -10.22 4.52
C TYR A 613 -18.31 -10.01 4.41
N ALA A 614 -17.60 -10.94 3.77
CA ALA A 614 -16.16 -10.86 3.62
C ALA A 614 -15.76 -9.58 2.88
N LYS A 615 -16.47 -9.21 1.81
CA LYS A 615 -16.21 -7.97 1.07
C LYS A 615 -16.55 -6.71 1.90
N LYS A 616 -17.75 -6.61 2.46
CA LYS A 616 -18.24 -5.36 3.09
C LYS A 616 -17.72 -5.14 4.50
N ILE A 617 -17.58 -6.19 5.28
CA ILE A 617 -17.20 -6.13 6.69
C ILE A 617 -15.70 -6.30 6.86
N ILE A 618 -15.10 -7.33 6.25
CA ILE A 618 -13.65 -7.59 6.38
C ILE A 618 -12.85 -6.69 5.44
N TRP A 619 -13.08 -6.75 4.13
CA TRP A 619 -12.28 -5.97 3.18
C TRP A 619 -12.53 -4.45 3.33
N TYR A 620 -13.74 -3.96 3.05
CA TYR A 620 -14.01 -2.51 3.11
C TYR A 620 -14.22 -1.97 4.53
N GLY A 621 -14.70 -2.81 5.46
CA GLY A 621 -15.17 -2.40 6.76
C GLY A 621 -14.14 -2.42 7.89
N ARG A 622 -13.04 -3.19 7.76
CA ARG A 622 -12.08 -3.41 8.86
C ARG A 622 -11.48 -2.13 9.44
N ARG A 623 -11.16 -1.14 8.59
CA ARG A 623 -10.57 0.14 9.03
C ARG A 623 -11.54 1.02 9.80
N ASN A 624 -12.83 0.77 9.66
CA ASN A 624 -13.90 1.48 10.36
C ASN A 624 -14.49 0.63 11.51
N LYS A 625 -13.75 -0.38 11.99
CA LYS A 625 -14.15 -1.30 13.06
C LYS A 625 -15.48 -2.01 12.82
N LYS A 626 -15.90 -2.21 11.57
CA LYS A 626 -17.14 -2.94 11.25
C LYS A 626 -17.11 -4.42 11.65
N THR A 627 -15.92 -4.96 11.95
CA THR A 627 -15.75 -6.34 12.43
C THR A 627 -16.20 -6.53 13.89
N ILE A 628 -16.40 -5.42 14.61
CA ILE A 628 -16.77 -5.39 16.02
C ILE A 628 -18.13 -4.70 16.18
N ARG A 629 -19.01 -5.26 17.01
CA ARG A 629 -20.33 -4.71 17.33
C ARG A 629 -20.21 -3.40 18.11
N ILE A 630 -21.19 -2.53 17.92
CA ILE A 630 -21.40 -1.35 18.75
C ILE A 630 -21.93 -1.83 20.11
N ILE A 631 -21.42 -1.24 21.20
CA ILE A 631 -21.76 -1.63 22.58
C ILE A 631 -22.36 -0.44 23.31
N GLU A 632 -23.62 -0.54 23.71
CA GLU A 632 -24.34 0.48 24.48
C GLU A 632 -24.65 0.01 25.89
N LYS A 633 -24.71 0.97 26.84
CA LYS A 633 -25.22 0.70 28.19
C LYS A 633 -26.72 0.97 28.15
N VAL A 634 -27.51 0.00 28.61
CA VAL A 634 -28.97 0.09 28.69
C VAL A 634 -29.41 0.81 29.95
#